data_AF-A0AB72ZBH5-F1
#
_entry.id   AF-A0AB72ZBH5-F1
#
_cell.length_a   1.000
_cell.length_b   1.000
_cell.length_c   1.000
_cell.angle_alpha   90.00
_cell.angle_beta   90.00
_cell.angle_gamma   90.00
#
_symmetry.space_group_name_H-M   'P 1'
#
loop_
_entity.id
_entity.type
_entity.pdbx_description
1 polymer ?
#
loop_
_entity_poly.entity_id
_entity_poly.type
_entity_poly.pdbx_seq_one_letter_code
_entity_poly.pdbx_strand_id
1 'polypeptide(L)'
;MEVLTNEVKEIFMEIYAKTKKMTKNISEESLLIRAYGTDIGKALIMRISEFRAAETLNEISHLKPQRLHQLKGKKFKNCFAVDLTKNFRCIFEAYDEDENLTLVKSEAVIILIVEVGDYHGN
;
A
#
# COMPACT_ATOMS: atom_id res chain seq x y z
N MET A 1 -43.60 -5.02 -6.13
CA MET A 1 -42.53 -4.25 -6.79
C MET A 1 -41.43 -4.11 -5.76
N GLU A 2 -40.56 -5.12 -5.66
CA GLU A 2 -39.41 -5.06 -4.77
C GLU A 2 -38.40 -4.07 -5.36
N VAL A 3 -38.15 -3.01 -4.60
CA VAL A 3 -37.00 -2.14 -4.85
C VAL A 3 -35.80 -2.94 -4.39
N LEU A 4 -35.13 -3.61 -5.32
CA LEU A 4 -33.78 -4.13 -5.10
C LEU A 4 -32.88 -2.91 -4.89
N THR A 5 -32.70 -2.50 -3.64
CA THR A 5 -31.62 -1.61 -3.25
C THR A 5 -30.34 -2.40 -3.50
N ASN A 6 -29.75 -2.22 -4.68
CA ASN A 6 -28.37 -2.58 -4.92
C ASN A 6 -27.56 -1.79 -3.87
N GLU A 7 -27.19 -2.45 -2.77
CA GLU A 7 -26.12 -1.99 -1.91
C GLU A 7 -24.88 -1.96 -2.79
N VAL A 8 -24.49 -0.77 -3.24
CA VAL A 8 -23.17 -0.56 -3.82
C VAL A 8 -22.22 -0.76 -2.65
N LYS A 9 -21.67 -1.96 -2.51
CA LYS A 9 -20.55 -2.21 -1.63
C LYS A 9 -19.38 -1.43 -2.23
N GLU A 10 -19.11 -0.24 -1.72
CA GLU A 10 -17.86 0.46 -2.03
C GLU A 10 -16.72 -0.42 -1.49
N ILE A 11 -16.07 -1.17 -2.37
CA ILE A 11 -14.93 -2.03 -2.01
C ILE A 11 -13.70 -1.13 -2.03
N PHE A 12 -13.36 -0.57 -0.87
CA PHE A 12 -12.07 0.08 -0.67
C PHE A 12 -11.01 -0.96 -0.34
N MET A 13 -9.79 -0.72 -0.81
CA MET A 13 -8.65 -1.59 -0.50
C MET A 13 -8.33 -1.61 1.00
N GLU A 14 -8.13 -2.80 1.55
CA GLU A 14 -7.74 -2.97 2.95
C GLU A 14 -6.22 -2.88 3.10
N ILE A 15 -5.77 -2.22 4.18
CA ILE A 15 -4.34 -2.00 4.43
C ILE A 15 -3.95 -2.50 5.81
N TYR A 16 -3.04 -3.47 5.80
CA TYR A 16 -2.43 -4.07 6.97
C TYR A 16 -0.94 -3.75 7.01
N ALA A 17 -0.31 -4.11 8.13
CA ALA A 17 1.14 -4.04 8.26
C ALA A 17 1.69 -5.26 8.98
N LYS A 18 2.87 -5.70 8.54
CA LYS A 18 3.54 -6.92 9.01
C LYS A 18 3.92 -6.90 10.49
N THR A 19 4.13 -5.72 11.06
CA THR A 19 4.56 -5.56 12.46
C THR A 19 3.54 -4.75 13.25
N LYS A 20 3.33 -5.13 14.52
CA LYS A 20 2.45 -4.39 15.45
C LYS A 20 2.79 -2.90 15.54
N LYS A 21 4.09 -2.58 15.51
CA LYS A 21 4.57 -1.18 15.51
C LYS A 21 4.08 -0.44 14.27
N MET A 22 4.21 -1.04 13.09
CA MET A 22 3.75 -0.41 11.86
C MET A 22 2.22 -0.32 11.84
N THR A 23 1.50 -1.36 12.29
CA THR A 23 0.02 -1.32 12.41
C THR A 23 -0.42 -0.11 13.23
N LYS A 24 0.23 0.12 14.38
CA LYS A 24 -0.02 1.31 15.21
C LYS A 24 0.34 2.61 14.49
N ASN A 25 1.46 2.63 13.76
CA ASN A 25 1.86 3.84 13.05
C ASN A 25 0.86 4.21 11.94
N ILE A 26 0.35 3.24 11.17
CA ILE A 26 -0.61 3.51 10.08
C ILE A 26 -2.02 3.86 10.59
N SER A 27 -2.33 3.59 11.86
CA SER A 27 -3.56 4.06 12.52
C SER A 27 -3.45 5.47 13.09
N GLU A 28 -2.23 6.01 13.27
CA GLU A 28 -1.98 7.34 13.84
C GLU A 28 -0.91 8.08 13.03
N GLU A 29 -1.33 8.95 12.11
CA GLU A 29 -0.43 9.65 11.17
C GLU A 29 0.77 10.36 11.83
N SER A 30 0.56 10.93 13.03
CA SER A 30 1.61 11.61 13.80
C SER A 30 2.78 10.67 14.15
N LEU A 31 2.52 9.37 14.31
CA LEU A 31 3.55 8.36 14.56
C LEU A 31 4.38 8.05 13.32
N LEU A 32 3.81 8.17 12.10
CA LEU A 32 4.58 8.03 10.86
C LEU A 32 5.60 9.17 10.71
N ILE A 33 5.17 10.41 11.00
CA ILE A 33 6.06 11.57 11.03
C ILE A 33 7.17 11.39 12.07
N ARG A 34 6.82 10.90 13.27
CA ARG A 34 7.82 10.64 14.31
C ARG A 34 8.80 9.53 13.93
N ALA A 35 8.33 8.49 13.25
CA ALA A 35 9.14 7.33 12.90
C ALA A 35 10.08 7.59 11.71
N TYR A 36 9.65 8.38 10.73
CA TYR A 36 10.33 8.53 9.45
C TYR A 36 10.76 9.97 9.13
N GLY A 37 10.44 10.93 10.00
CA GLY A 37 10.61 12.36 9.73
C GLY A 37 9.49 12.93 8.84
N THR A 38 9.49 14.25 8.71
CA THR A 38 8.39 14.98 8.05
C THR A 38 8.20 14.58 6.59
N ASP A 39 9.27 14.50 5.81
CA ASP A 39 9.16 14.30 4.36
C ASP A 39 8.68 12.89 4.01
N ILE A 40 9.34 11.86 4.57
CA ILE A 40 8.99 10.45 4.33
C ILE A 40 7.64 10.13 4.97
N GLY A 41 7.39 10.64 6.18
CA GLY A 41 6.13 10.38 6.88
C GLY A 41 4.93 10.98 6.14
N LYS A 42 5.01 12.22 5.65
CA LYS A 42 3.94 12.83 4.84
C LYS A 42 3.72 12.10 3.52
N ALA A 43 4.80 11.69 2.85
CA ALA A 43 4.68 10.89 1.64
C ALA A 43 3.98 9.55 1.92
N LEU A 44 4.33 8.87 3.01
CA LEU A 44 3.72 7.60 3.38
C LEU A 44 2.24 7.74 3.75
N ILE A 45 1.87 8.79 4.48
CA ILE A 45 0.45 9.13 4.76
C ILE A 45 -0.31 9.30 3.45
N MET A 46 0.24 10.06 2.50
CA MET A 46 -0.36 10.27 1.19
C MET A 46 -0.55 8.94 0.44
N ARG A 47 0.47 8.07 0.38
CA ARG A 47 0.35 6.74 -0.25
C ARG A 47 -0.73 5.89 0.38
N ILE A 48 -0.80 5.85 1.72
CA ILE A 48 -1.83 5.10 2.46
C ILE A 48 -3.23 5.64 2.13
N SER A 49 -3.38 6.96 2.06
CA SER A 49 -4.65 7.59 1.67
C SER A 49 -5.06 7.25 0.24
N GLU A 50 -4.11 7.25 -0.70
CA GLU A 50 -4.37 6.89 -2.10
C GLU A 50 -4.74 5.41 -2.22
N PHE A 51 -4.07 4.51 -1.49
CA PHE A 51 -4.44 3.10 -1.42
C PHE A 51 -5.88 2.92 -0.89
N ARG A 52 -6.25 3.58 0.21
CA ARG A 52 -7.61 3.49 0.77
C ARG A 52 -8.70 4.01 -0.16
N ALA A 53 -8.35 4.88 -1.11
CA ALA A 53 -9.29 5.46 -2.05
C ALA A 53 -9.44 4.64 -3.35
N ALA A 54 -8.55 3.68 -3.59
CA ALA A 54 -8.58 2.82 -4.77
C ALA A 54 -9.35 1.52 -4.49
N GLU A 55 -10.02 1.00 -5.52
CA GLU A 55 -10.64 -0.33 -5.45
C GLU A 55 -9.55 -1.41 -5.57
N THR A 56 -8.59 -1.19 -6.46
CA THR A 56 -7.50 -2.14 -6.72
C THR A 56 -6.17 -1.43 -6.92
N LEU A 57 -5.07 -2.19 -6.81
CA LEU A 57 -3.73 -1.67 -7.06
C LEU A 57 -3.53 -1.19 -8.52
N ASN A 58 -4.43 -1.55 -9.44
CA ASN A 58 -4.39 -1.11 -10.83
C ASN A 58 -4.56 0.41 -10.97
N GLU A 59 -5.44 1.03 -10.16
CA GLU A 59 -5.67 2.48 -10.17
C GLU A 59 -4.45 3.26 -9.72
N ILE A 60 -3.70 2.71 -8.76
CA ILE A 60 -2.46 3.32 -8.27
C ILE A 60 -1.35 3.29 -9.33
N SER A 61 -1.38 2.28 -10.21
CA SER A 61 -0.28 2.00 -11.13
C SER A 61 0.02 3.11 -12.14
N HIS A 62 -0.94 4.00 -12.35
CA HIS A 62 -0.86 5.11 -13.31
C HIS A 62 -0.69 6.48 -12.65
N LEU A 63 -0.76 6.58 -11.31
CA LEU A 63 -0.66 7.85 -10.60
C LEU A 63 0.79 8.32 -10.54
N LYS A 64 1.12 9.42 -11.22
CA LYS A 64 2.36 10.16 -10.94
C LYS A 64 2.18 10.91 -9.61
N PRO A 65 3.16 10.94 -8.69
CA PRO A 65 4.57 10.56 -8.83
C PRO A 65 4.91 9.10 -8.41
N GLN A 66 3.91 8.28 -8.13
CA GLN A 66 4.09 6.96 -7.53
C GLN A 66 4.60 5.97 -8.57
N ARG A 67 5.90 5.71 -8.58
CA ARG A 67 6.43 4.63 -9.42
C ARG A 67 6.08 3.28 -8.80
N LEU A 68 4.84 2.83 -8.94
CA LEU A 68 4.44 1.48 -8.55
C LEU A 68 5.16 0.47 -9.45
N HIS A 69 5.95 -0.41 -8.85
CA HIS A 69 6.62 -1.48 -9.56
C HIS A 69 6.78 -2.73 -8.69
N GLN A 70 6.78 -3.89 -9.33
CA GLN A 70 7.13 -5.13 -8.66
C GLN A 70 8.64 -5.17 -8.39
N LEU A 71 9.02 -5.61 -7.19
CA LEU A 71 10.41 -5.79 -6.81
C LEU A 71 10.96 -7.11 -7.37
N LYS A 72 12.23 -7.06 -7.79
CA LYS A 72 12.99 -8.22 -8.23
C LYS A 72 14.01 -8.60 -7.14
N GLY A 73 14.27 -9.89 -6.98
CA GLY A 73 15.28 -10.41 -6.06
C GLY A 73 14.71 -11.30 -4.96
N LYS A 74 15.60 -11.85 -4.13
CA LYS A 74 15.22 -12.83 -3.09
C LYS A 74 14.61 -12.20 -1.85
N LYS A 75 15.09 -11.02 -1.42
CA LYS A 75 14.68 -10.37 -0.16
C LYS A 75 13.20 -9.97 -0.16
N PHE A 76 12.72 -9.38 -1.25
CA PHE A 76 11.34 -8.90 -1.41
C PHE A 76 10.66 -9.59 -2.58
N LYS A 77 10.80 -10.93 -2.64
CA LYS A 77 10.14 -11.73 -3.66
C LYS A 77 8.63 -11.54 -3.51
N ASN A 78 7.95 -11.34 -4.65
CA ASN A 78 6.51 -11.11 -4.73
C ASN A 78 6.00 -9.83 -4.04
N CYS A 79 6.87 -8.84 -3.78
CA CYS A 79 6.44 -7.54 -3.27
C CYS A 79 6.35 -6.50 -4.38
N PHE A 80 5.54 -5.48 -4.13
CA PHE A 80 5.51 -4.21 -4.84
C PHE A 80 6.22 -3.12 -4.04
N ALA A 81 6.57 -2.04 -4.72
CA ALA A 81 7.06 -0.82 -4.10
C ALA A 81 6.45 0.42 -4.74
N VAL A 82 6.15 1.43 -3.91
CA VAL A 82 5.89 2.81 -4.33
C VAL A 82 6.96 3.73 -3.73
N ASP A 83 7.35 4.74 -4.51
CA ASP A 83 8.33 5.73 -4.06
C ASP A 83 7.70 6.70 -3.03
N LEU A 84 8.44 6.96 -1.94
CA LEU A 84 8.12 7.97 -0.93
C LEU A 84 8.99 9.22 -1.12
N THR A 85 10.27 9.00 -1.36
CA THR A 85 11.24 10.02 -1.75
C THR A 85 12.17 9.44 -2.81
N LYS A 86 13.22 10.17 -3.21
CA LYS A 86 14.24 9.65 -4.14
C LYS A 86 14.86 8.32 -3.64
N ASN A 87 15.00 8.15 -2.33
CA ASN A 87 15.73 7.02 -1.75
C ASN A 87 14.81 6.04 -0.98
N PHE A 88 13.66 6.52 -0.49
CA PHE A 88 12.76 5.72 0.35
C PHE A 88 11.59 5.15 -0.43
N ARG A 89 11.23 3.91 -0.09
CA ARG A 89 10.09 3.18 -0.68
C ARG A 89 9.22 2.58 0.41
N CYS A 90 7.91 2.54 0.14
CA CYS A 90 6.98 1.67 0.84
C CYS A 90 6.91 0.36 0.09
N ILE A 91 7.30 -0.73 0.75
CA ILE A 91 7.37 -2.08 0.19
C ILE A 91 6.25 -2.92 0.80
N PHE A 92 5.48 -3.61 -0.03
CA PHE A 92 4.31 -4.34 0.42
C PHE A 92 4.03 -5.60 -0.42
N GLU A 93 3.35 -6.56 0.20
CA GLU A 93 2.68 -7.68 -0.47
C GLU A 93 1.24 -7.26 -0.82
N ALA A 94 0.66 -7.87 -1.85
CA ALA A 94 -0.71 -7.60 -2.25
C ALA A 94 -1.49 -8.92 -2.39
N TYR A 95 -2.78 -8.91 -2.02
CA TYR A 95 -3.64 -10.10 -2.00
C TYR A 95 -4.97 -9.82 -2.68
N ASP A 96 -5.58 -10.88 -3.22
CA ASP A 96 -6.94 -10.87 -3.76
C ASP A 96 -8.00 -10.97 -2.66
N GLU A 97 -9.27 -11.01 -3.06
CA GLU A 97 -10.42 -11.07 -2.15
C GLU A 97 -10.49 -12.37 -1.34
N ASP A 98 -9.86 -13.44 -1.84
CA ASP A 98 -9.75 -14.75 -1.19
C ASP A 98 -8.47 -14.85 -0.31
N GLU A 99 -7.82 -13.71 -0.04
CA GLU A 99 -6.58 -13.59 0.73
C GLU A 99 -5.38 -14.33 0.11
N ASN A 100 -5.40 -14.64 -1.19
CA ASN A 100 -4.26 -15.22 -1.88
C ASN A 100 -3.30 -14.14 -2.36
N LEU A 101 -1.99 -14.40 -2.20
CA LEU A 101 -0.95 -13.50 -2.68
C LEU A 101 -1.06 -13.34 -4.21
N THR A 102 -1.24 -12.11 -4.69
CA THR A 102 -1.38 -11.81 -6.11
C THR A 102 -0.33 -10.80 -6.60
N LEU A 103 0.08 -10.96 -7.85
CA LEU A 103 0.88 -10.00 -8.60
C LEU A 103 0.06 -9.29 -9.69
N VAL A 104 -1.22 -9.66 -9.82
CA VAL A 104 -2.15 -9.08 -10.77
C VAL A 104 -2.79 -7.86 -10.11
N LYS A 105 -2.41 -6.66 -10.58
CA LYS A 105 -2.80 -5.40 -9.93
C LYS A 105 -4.31 -5.17 -9.88
N SER A 106 -5.05 -5.68 -10.86
CA SER A 106 -6.52 -5.58 -10.94
C SER A 106 -7.25 -6.54 -10.01
N GLU A 107 -6.56 -7.51 -9.42
CA GLU A 107 -7.12 -8.42 -8.41
C GLU A 107 -6.71 -8.00 -7.00
N ALA A 108 -5.69 -7.15 -6.88
CA ALA A 108 -5.09 -6.81 -5.60
C ALA A 108 -5.94 -5.79 -4.83
N VAL A 109 -6.71 -6.29 -3.86
CA VAL A 109 -7.67 -5.56 -3.01
C VAL A 109 -7.23 -5.47 -1.54
N ILE A 110 -6.15 -6.16 -1.17
CA ILE A 110 -5.54 -6.09 0.16
C ILE A 110 -4.05 -5.78 0.02
N ILE A 111 -3.53 -4.85 0.84
CA ILE A 111 -2.11 -4.53 0.96
C ILE A 111 -1.60 -4.91 2.34
N LEU A 112 -0.46 -5.61 2.39
CA LEU A 112 0.32 -5.81 3.62
C LEU A 112 1.64 -5.05 3.53
N ILE A 113 1.76 -3.94 4.26
CA ILE A 113 3.01 -3.18 4.34
C ILE A 113 4.07 -4.00 5.06
N VAL A 114 5.14 -4.34 4.34
CA VAL A 114 6.25 -5.16 4.81
C VAL A 114 7.36 -4.30 5.39
N GLU A 115 7.76 -3.25 4.66
CA GLU A 115 8.90 -2.42 5.04
C GLU A 115 8.74 -0.99 4.49
N VAL A 116 9.24 -0.02 5.25
CA VAL A 116 9.47 1.35 4.80
C VAL A 116 10.94 1.64 5.01
N GLY A 117 11.70 1.80 3.93
CA GLY A 117 13.16 1.83 4.01
C GLY A 117 13.85 2.36 2.77
N ASP A 118 15.14 2.64 2.94
CA ASP A 118 16.04 3.00 1.85
C ASP A 118 16.34 1.76 1.00
N TYR A 119 15.97 1.83 -0.27
CA TYR A 119 16.14 0.72 -1.21
C TYR A 119 17.45 0.81 -2.01
N HIS A 120 18.21 1.91 -1.89
CA HIS A 120 19.54 2.06 -2.52
C HIS A 120 20.70 1.57 -1.63
N GLY A 121 20.42 0.88 -0.53
CA GLY A 121 21.42 0.37 0.43
C GLY A 121 21.87 -1.09 0.24
N ASN A 122 21.89 -1.63 -0.98
CA ASN A 122 22.57 -2.89 -1.32
C ASN A 122 23.72 -2.64 -2.31
#